data_AF-A0A354ZIZ9-F1
#
_entry.id   AF-A0A354ZIZ9-F1
#
_cell.length_a   1.000
_cell.length_b   1.000
_cell.length_c   1.000
_cell.angle_alpha   90.00
_cell.angle_beta   90.00
_cell.angle_gamma   90.00
#
_symmetry.space_group_name_H-M   'P 1'
#
loop_
_entity.id
_entity.type
_entity.pdbx_description
1 polymer ?
#
loop_
_entity_poly.entity_id
_entity_poly.type
_entity_poly.pdbx_seq_one_letter_code
_entity_poly.pdbx_strand_id
1 'polypeptide(L)'
;IEGRWAEQVDIVHAPSAISMDEDPLSAVRHKRDSSLVVAARMVREGKAEAMVSAGSTGALVAAGPLVVGRLSGVSRPALATPVPTVDGACI
;
A
#
# COMPACT_ATOMS: atom_id res chain seq x y z
N ILE A 1 1.60 19.07 12.85
CA ILE A 1 2.68 18.16 13.27
C ILE A 1 3.74 19.04 13.92
N GLU A 2 4.15 18.72 15.15
CA GLU A 2 5.18 19.49 15.87
C GLU A 2 6.47 18.67 15.95
N GLY A 3 7.62 19.34 15.86
CA GLY A 3 8.95 18.72 15.93
C GLY A 3 9.72 18.75 14.61
N ARG A 4 10.93 18.20 14.61
CA ARG A 4 11.94 18.30 13.53
C ARG A 4 11.52 17.75 12.16
N TRP A 5 10.36 17.12 12.06
CA TRP A 5 9.84 16.49 10.84
C TRP A 5 8.68 17.26 10.20
N ALA A 6 8.22 18.36 10.82
CA ALA A 6 7.00 19.05 10.38
C ALA A 6 7.06 19.51 8.91
N GLU A 7 8.24 19.92 8.42
CA GLU A 7 8.46 20.34 7.03
C GLU A 7 8.69 19.16 6.05
N GLN A 8 8.84 17.93 6.57
CA GLN A 8 9.09 16.73 5.79
C GLN A 8 7.87 15.80 5.73
N VAL A 9 6.71 16.25 6.22
CA VAL A 9 5.49 15.44 6.25
C VAL A 9 4.35 16.19 5.59
N ASP A 10 3.90 15.64 4.46
CA ASP A 10 2.67 16.05 3.81
C ASP A 10 1.49 15.22 4.31
N ILE A 11 0.37 15.89 4.62
CA ILE A 11 -0.89 15.24 4.98
C ILE A 11 -1.83 15.31 3.79
N VAL A 12 -2.16 14.15 3.22
CA VAL A 12 -3.12 14.03 2.12
C VAL A 12 -4.44 13.52 2.66
N HIS A 13 -5.51 14.29 2.47
CA HIS A 13 -6.84 13.91 2.93
C HIS A 13 -7.39 12.72 2.12
N ALA A 14 -7.92 11.72 2.83
CA ALA A 14 -8.66 10.59 2.29
C ALA A 14 -9.92 10.38 3.14
N PRO A 15 -11.13 10.61 2.61
CA PRO A 15 -12.37 10.64 3.39
C PRO A 15 -12.86 9.26 3.82
N SER A 16 -12.33 8.17 3.26
CA SER A 16 -12.75 6.80 3.58
C SER A 16 -11.57 5.89 3.94
N ALA A 17 -11.88 4.73 4.50
CA ALA A 17 -10.94 3.66 4.79
C ALA A 17 -11.53 2.30 4.38
N ILE A 18 -10.65 1.33 4.13
CA ILE A 18 -11.01 -0.07 3.92
C ILE A 18 -10.94 -0.78 5.27
N SER A 19 -12.05 -1.34 5.72
CA SER A 19 -12.16 -2.12 6.95
C SER A 19 -11.57 -3.53 6.77
N MET A 20 -11.31 -4.19 7.90
CA MET A 20 -10.67 -5.52 7.92
C MET A 20 -11.61 -6.65 7.49
N ASP A 21 -12.93 -6.44 7.59
CA ASP A 21 -13.99 -7.39 7.26
C ASP A 21 -14.52 -7.24 5.82
N GLU A 22 -14.02 -6.27 5.06
CA GLU A 22 -14.43 -6.06 3.67
C GLU A 22 -13.73 -7.02 2.71
N ASP A 23 -14.44 -7.41 1.64
CA ASP A 23 -13.82 -8.12 0.52
C ASP A 23 -12.72 -7.24 -0.10
N PRO A 24 -11.45 -7.67 -0.08
CA PRO A 24 -10.33 -6.82 -0.47
C PRO A 24 -10.40 -6.31 -1.92
N LEU A 25 -10.82 -7.17 -2.83
CA LEU A 25 -10.81 -6.87 -4.26
C LEU A 25 -11.92 -5.86 -4.60
N SER A 26 -13.10 -6.07 -4.04
CA SER A 26 -14.23 -5.15 -4.16
C SER A 26 -13.92 -3.81 -3.49
N ALA A 27 -13.37 -3.82 -2.27
CA ALA A 27 -13.07 -2.60 -1.53
C ALA A 27 -12.09 -1.69 -2.31
N VAL A 28 -10.99 -2.25 -2.82
CA VAL A 28 -10.01 -1.50 -3.62
C VAL A 28 -10.61 -0.92 -4.90
N ARG A 29 -11.54 -1.62 -5.55
CA ARG A 29 -12.19 -1.15 -6.80
C ARG A 29 -13.20 -0.03 -6.59
N HIS A 30 -13.96 -0.11 -5.49
CA HIS A 30 -15.10 0.80 -5.25
C HIS A 30 -14.73 1.97 -4.35
N LYS A 31 -13.92 1.77 -3.30
CA LYS A 31 -13.48 2.83 -2.37
C LYS A 31 -12.23 3.54 -2.88
N ARG A 32 -12.37 4.21 -4.02
CA ARG A 32 -11.26 4.89 -4.72
C ARG A 32 -10.68 6.07 -3.95
N ASP A 33 -11.41 6.60 -2.99
CA ASP A 33 -11.02 7.68 -2.09
C ASP A 33 -10.53 7.17 -0.72
N SER A 34 -10.37 5.86 -0.56
CA SER A 34 -9.83 5.29 0.68
C SER A 34 -8.35 5.64 0.86
N SER A 35 -7.92 5.80 2.11
CA SER A 35 -6.51 6.10 2.43
C SER A 35 -5.51 5.17 1.74
N LEU A 36 -5.81 3.87 1.67
CA LEU A 36 -5.00 2.87 0.99
C LEU A 36 -4.93 3.11 -0.52
N VAL A 37 -6.06 3.37 -1.18
CA VAL A 37 -6.10 3.59 -2.63
C VAL A 37 -5.50 4.94 -3.03
N VAL A 38 -5.70 5.98 -2.21
CA VAL A 38 -5.08 7.30 -2.40
C VAL A 38 -3.56 7.19 -2.33
N ALA A 39 -3.01 6.50 -1.31
CA ALA A 39 -1.58 6.26 -1.19
C ALA A 39 -1.02 5.46 -2.39
N ALA A 40 -1.70 4.38 -2.80
CA ALA A 40 -1.30 3.60 -3.98
C ALA A 40 -1.32 4.44 -5.27
N ARG A 41 -2.29 5.35 -5.42
CA ARG A 41 -2.35 6.27 -6.55
C ARG A 41 -1.20 7.28 -6.53
N MET A 42 -0.80 7.79 -5.37
CA MET A 42 0.36 8.68 -5.28
C MET A 42 1.64 8.00 -5.75
N VAL A 43 1.84 6.72 -5.43
CA VAL A 43 2.96 5.93 -5.97
C VAL A 43 2.84 5.78 -7.48
N ARG A 44 1.64 5.46 -8.00
CA ARG A 44 1.40 5.34 -9.44
C ARG A 44 1.67 6.65 -10.21
N GLU A 45 1.34 7.79 -9.61
CA GLU A 45 1.50 9.12 -10.19
C GLU A 45 2.92 9.68 -10.01
N GLY A 46 3.85 8.94 -9.39
CA GLY A 46 5.22 9.40 -9.14
C GLY A 46 5.34 10.49 -8.07
N LYS A 47 4.29 10.69 -7.25
CA LYS A 47 4.29 11.61 -6.11
C LYS A 47 4.90 10.99 -4.85
N ALA A 48 5.05 9.67 -4.83
CA ALA A 48 5.72 8.91 -3.79
C ALA A 48 6.49 7.74 -4.42
N GLU A 49 7.58 7.31 -3.80
CA GLU A 49 8.40 6.20 -4.29
C GLU A 49 7.91 4.83 -3.79
N ALA A 50 7.29 4.80 -2.60
CA ALA A 50 6.76 3.60 -1.98
C ALA A 50 5.58 3.93 -1.06
N MET A 51 4.87 2.89 -0.63
CA MET A 51 3.82 3.01 0.39
C MET A 51 3.92 1.89 1.41
N VAL A 52 3.46 2.18 2.62
CA VAL A 52 3.32 1.20 3.71
C VAL A 52 1.91 1.30 4.27
N SER A 53 1.36 0.18 4.72
CA SER A 53 0.05 0.16 5.37
C SER A 53 0.00 -0.94 6.42
N ALA A 54 -0.58 -0.61 7.57
CA ALA A 54 -0.92 -1.56 8.63
C ALA A 54 -2.41 -1.98 8.57
N GLY A 55 -3.11 -1.69 7.46
CA GLY A 55 -4.49 -2.09 7.21
C GLY A 55 -4.62 -3.51 6.63
N SER A 56 -5.73 -3.79 5.95
CA SER A 56 -6.00 -5.10 5.36
C SER A 56 -4.89 -5.52 4.39
N THR A 57 -4.19 -6.62 4.73
CA THR A 57 -3.12 -7.20 3.89
C THR A 57 -3.64 -7.56 2.49
N GLY A 58 -4.84 -8.13 2.41
CA GLY A 58 -5.46 -8.47 1.14
C GLY A 58 -5.70 -7.23 0.27
N ALA A 59 -6.12 -6.12 0.88
CA ALA A 59 -6.36 -4.88 0.15
C ALA A 59 -5.05 -4.24 -0.33
N LEU A 60 -4.00 -4.30 0.49
CA LEU A 60 -2.66 -3.81 0.12
C LEU A 60 -2.09 -4.62 -1.05
N VAL A 61 -2.14 -5.95 -0.98
CA VAL A 61 -1.70 -6.85 -2.06
C VAL A 61 -2.53 -6.65 -3.32
N ALA A 62 -3.85 -6.41 -3.20
CA ALA A 62 -4.71 -6.13 -4.34
C ALA A 62 -4.43 -4.76 -4.98
N ALA A 63 -4.14 -3.73 -4.18
CA ALA A 63 -3.83 -2.38 -4.67
C ALA A 63 -2.53 -2.32 -5.50
N GLY A 64 -1.56 -3.19 -5.20
CA GLY A 64 -0.32 -3.32 -5.99
C GLY A 64 -0.59 -3.46 -7.49
N PRO A 65 -1.13 -4.58 -7.99
CA PRO A 65 -1.39 -4.75 -9.42
C PRO A 65 -2.56 -3.91 -9.93
N LEU A 66 -3.58 -3.60 -9.12
CA LEU A 66 -4.77 -2.89 -9.58
C LEU A 66 -4.58 -1.37 -9.71
N VAL A 67 -3.69 -0.77 -8.92
CA VAL A 67 -3.48 0.68 -8.88
C VAL A 67 -2.05 1.03 -9.26
N VAL A 68 -1.06 0.50 -8.54
CA VAL A 68 0.37 0.79 -8.79
C VAL A 68 0.84 0.19 -10.12
N GLY A 69 0.34 -1.01 -10.46
CA GLY A 69 0.76 -1.76 -11.64
C GLY A 69 1.87 -2.75 -11.33
N ARG A 70 2.17 -3.61 -12.31
CA ARG A 70 3.22 -4.64 -12.21
C ARG A 70 4.46 -4.23 -12.99
N LEU A 71 5.60 -4.77 -12.58
CA LEU A 71 6.82 -4.73 -13.38
C LEU A 71 6.61 -5.46 -14.72
N SER A 72 7.28 -4.98 -15.76
CA SER A 72 7.25 -5.62 -17.08
C SER A 72 7.73 -7.06 -16.99
N GLY A 73 7.01 -7.97 -17.65
CA GLY A 73 7.31 -9.41 -17.62
C GLY A 73 6.85 -10.15 -16.36
N VAL A 74 6.40 -9.47 -15.30
CA VAL A 74 5.90 -10.12 -14.08
C VAL A 74 4.39 -10.35 -14.19
N SER A 75 3.98 -11.63 -14.15
CA SER A 75 2.58 -12.02 -14.29
C SER A 75 1.77 -11.84 -12.99
N ARG A 76 2.37 -12.20 -11.84
CA ARG A 76 1.73 -12.16 -10.51
C ARG A 76 2.70 -11.63 -9.45
N PRO A 77 2.27 -10.72 -8.57
CA PRO A 77 3.08 -10.33 -7.41
C PRO A 77 3.14 -11.46 -6.39
N ALA A 78 4.20 -11.49 -5.59
CA ALA A 78 4.35 -12.38 -4.45
C ALA A 78 4.37 -11.54 -3.16
N LEU A 79 3.72 -12.04 -2.11
CA LEU A 79 3.88 -11.51 -0.77
C LEU A 79 5.12 -12.18 -0.16
N ALA A 80 6.13 -11.38 0.15
CA ALA A 80 7.40 -11.84 0.69
C ALA A 80 7.63 -11.19 2.06
N THR A 81 7.92 -12.00 3.06
CA THR A 81 8.23 -11.54 4.41
C THR A 81 9.51 -12.21 4.87
N PRO A 82 10.56 -11.44 5.24
CA PRO A 82 11.77 -12.02 5.78
C PRO A 82 11.48 -12.67 7.15
N VAL A 83 11.79 -13.96 7.28
CA VAL A 83 11.70 -14.71 8.52
C VAL A 83 13.10 -14.86 9.13
N PRO A 84 13.31 -14.48 10.41
CA PRO A 84 14.61 -14.61 11.06
C PRO A 84 15.07 -16.07 11.15
N THR A 85 16.37 -16.29 10.99
CA THR A 85 17.09 -17.58 11.16
C THR A 85 18.36 -17.35 11.98
N VAL A 86 19.04 -18.42 12.41
CA VAL A 86 20.27 -18.31 13.21
C VAL A 86 21.35 -17.49 12.49
N ASP A 87 21.47 -17.65 11.17
CA ASP A 87 22.53 -17.04 10.37
C ASP A 87 22.06 -15.83 9.53
N GLY A 88 20.83 -15.36 9.71
CA GLY A 88 20.28 -14.25 8.91
C GLY A 88 18.76 -14.31 8.75
N ALA A 89 18.27 -14.21 7.51
CA ALA A 89 16.85 -14.31 7.22
C ALA A 89 16.60 -15.15 5.95
N CYS A 90 15.47 -15.86 5.93
CA CYS A 90 14.94 -16.51 4.73
C CYS A 90 13.67 -15.81 4.24
N ILE A 91 13.36 -15.97 2.94
CA ILE A 91 12.13 -15.51 2.28
C ILE A 91 11.51 -16.71 1.57
#